data_AF-A0A2E6D439-F1
#
_entry.id   AF-A0A2E6D439-F1
#
_cell.length_a   1.000
_cell.length_b   1.000
_cell.length_c   1.000
_cell.angle_alpha   90.00
_cell.angle_beta   90.00
_cell.angle_gamma   90.00
#
_symmetry.space_group_name_H-M   'P 1'
#
loop_
_entity.id
_entity.type
_entity.pdbx_description
1 polymer ?
#
loop_
_entity_poly.entity_id
_entity_poly.type
_entity_poly.pdbx_seq_one_letter_code
_entity_poly.pdbx_strand_id
1 'polypeptide(L)'
;MTTGPGEQGSAGIGRGLRVLGLIVAGSLLWLAASRVPWSDELIVGGTEGVVAPASFSGDLIGDWRGTWVVFRFQPGSLAPDSPFGASILENALRDGGPLYVNRHGLAELDPHSPATPPDKASLAAEVTLRPGMPSAFRRLEPGPIAGAFGFILLCVLSIVTRWWRLLSLTDCATPWLACVRLTFVGLFFNTVLPGSTGGDIARAYVVVRDHPERRAGALVSVVMDRLLGLLAMTFLASAAVATADERFSFLLPWTLGVAIALAVGLLAIAHEGVRRLLHVEQILRRLPQARRLLDLDSNVRGILKHPGELALALILSFANHLFATAAIYSLGRAFGADLTFHDFLCVCTVANTLTAIPISPGGLGVGEVLFGSLFEVAGSLYMLGVASSFTYRLVMMAAGLLGGLALVLPGGNSLLADFRAGQRAAKAHGD
;
A
#
# COMPACT_ATOMS: atom_id res chain seq x y z
N MET A 1 -2.14 9.40 -55.18
CA MET A 1 -2.66 9.96 -53.91
C MET A 1 -3.92 9.20 -53.54
N THR A 2 -3.80 8.17 -52.72
CA THR A 2 -4.94 7.42 -52.15
C THR A 2 -4.54 7.03 -50.73
N THR A 3 -4.95 7.83 -49.75
CA THR A 3 -4.81 7.54 -48.33
C THR A 3 -5.76 6.40 -47.96
N GLY A 4 -5.21 5.30 -47.43
CA GLY A 4 -5.98 4.11 -47.06
C GLY A 4 -6.81 4.32 -45.78
N PRO A 5 -7.90 3.54 -45.56
CA PRO A 5 -8.87 3.77 -44.48
C PRO A 5 -8.43 3.37 -43.06
N GLY A 6 -7.14 3.12 -42.82
CA GLY A 6 -6.66 2.44 -41.60
C GLY A 6 -6.37 3.33 -40.38
N GLU A 7 -6.07 4.61 -40.56
CA GLU A 7 -5.51 5.44 -39.47
C GLU A 7 -6.55 6.03 -38.50
N GLN A 8 -7.85 6.03 -38.84
CA GLN A 8 -8.88 6.61 -37.96
C GLN A 8 -9.32 5.66 -36.81
N GLY A 9 -9.08 4.35 -36.92
CA GLY A 9 -9.48 3.37 -35.90
C GLY A 9 -8.58 3.33 -34.66
N SER A 10 -7.26 3.49 -34.84
CA SER A 10 -6.25 3.42 -33.78
C SER A 10 -6.36 4.57 -32.76
N ALA A 11 -6.68 5.78 -33.23
CA ALA A 11 -6.83 6.96 -32.39
C ALA A 11 -8.07 6.90 -31.46
N GLY A 12 -9.15 6.25 -31.91
CA GLY A 12 -10.39 6.07 -31.14
C GLY A 12 -10.22 5.07 -29.98
N ILE A 13 -9.53 3.96 -30.23
CA ILE A 13 -9.25 2.91 -29.24
C ILE A 13 -8.40 3.48 -28.09
N GLY A 14 -7.37 4.28 -28.41
CA GLY A 14 -6.51 4.91 -27.40
C GLY A 14 -7.21 5.96 -26.52
N ARG A 15 -8.24 6.65 -27.04
CA ARG A 15 -9.08 7.55 -26.24
C ARG A 15 -10.07 6.75 -25.38
N GLY A 16 -10.69 5.71 -25.95
CA GLY A 16 -11.61 4.83 -25.23
C GLY A 16 -10.98 4.15 -24.03
N LEU A 17 -9.76 3.60 -24.17
CA LEU A 17 -8.99 3.01 -23.07
C LEU A 17 -8.62 4.02 -21.96
N ARG A 18 -8.34 5.27 -22.32
CA ARG A 18 -8.07 6.34 -21.33
C ARG A 18 -9.33 6.72 -20.56
N VAL A 19 -10.45 6.86 -21.26
CA VAL A 19 -11.75 7.16 -20.64
C VAL A 19 -12.18 6.02 -19.72
N LEU A 20 -12.05 4.76 -20.17
CA LEU A 20 -12.31 3.59 -19.35
C LEU A 20 -11.39 3.54 -18.12
N GLY A 21 -10.09 3.81 -18.28
CA GLY A 21 -9.15 3.88 -17.16
C GLY A 21 -9.49 4.97 -16.14
N LEU A 22 -9.95 6.15 -16.60
CA LEU A 22 -10.42 7.21 -15.72
C LEU A 22 -11.72 6.85 -15.00
N ILE A 23 -12.66 6.18 -15.68
CA ILE A 23 -13.90 5.68 -15.07
C ILE A 23 -13.56 4.63 -14.00
N VAL A 24 -12.72 3.65 -14.31
CA VAL A 24 -12.30 2.62 -13.35
C VAL A 24 -11.60 3.26 -12.15
N ALA A 25 -10.66 4.18 -12.37
CA ALA A 25 -9.98 4.90 -11.30
C ALA A 25 -10.97 5.72 -10.46
N GLY A 26 -11.89 6.45 -11.09
CA GLY A 26 -12.94 7.22 -10.41
C GLY A 26 -13.88 6.33 -9.61
N SER A 27 -14.30 5.19 -10.14
CA SER A 27 -15.13 4.20 -9.45
C SER A 27 -14.42 3.58 -8.27
N LEU A 28 -13.11 3.27 -8.38
CA LEU A 28 -12.31 2.76 -7.28
C LEU A 28 -12.10 3.82 -6.18
N LEU A 29 -11.88 5.08 -6.56
CA LEU A 29 -11.80 6.20 -5.62
C LEU A 29 -13.12 6.43 -4.91
N TRP A 30 -14.24 6.40 -5.65
CA TRP A 30 -15.58 6.51 -5.07
C TRP A 30 -15.87 5.34 -4.12
N LEU A 31 -15.53 4.11 -4.52
CA LEU A 31 -15.67 2.92 -3.68
C LEU A 31 -14.85 3.07 -2.40
N ALA A 32 -13.59 3.48 -2.49
CA ALA A 32 -12.74 3.73 -1.34
C ALA A 32 -13.32 4.82 -0.44
N ALA A 33 -13.68 5.98 -1.00
CA ALA A 33 -14.26 7.10 -0.27
C ALA A 33 -15.60 6.72 0.40
N SER A 34 -16.40 5.84 -0.22
CA SER A 34 -17.66 5.32 0.34
C SER A 34 -17.48 4.33 1.50
N ARG A 35 -16.29 3.73 1.63
CA ARG A 35 -15.95 2.78 2.69
C ARG A 35 -15.21 3.43 3.86
N VAL A 36 -14.74 4.66 3.66
CA VAL A 36 -14.07 5.46 4.69
C VAL A 36 -15.13 6.09 5.60
N PRO A 37 -15.05 5.92 6.94
CA PRO A 37 -15.95 6.58 7.85
C PRO A 37 -15.54 8.05 8.01
N TRP A 38 -16.40 8.93 7.52
CA TRP A 38 -16.19 10.39 7.55
C TRP A 38 -16.74 11.06 8.81
N SER A 39 -17.75 10.47 9.43
CA SER A 39 -18.36 10.90 10.69
C SER A 39 -17.91 10.00 11.84
N ASP A 40 -17.91 10.54 13.06
CA ASP A 40 -17.76 9.73 14.26
C ASP A 40 -19.05 8.92 14.50
N GLU A 41 -18.90 7.66 14.87
CA GLU A 41 -20.00 6.74 15.15
C GLU A 41 -19.89 6.14 16.56
N LEU A 42 -21.04 6.03 17.21
CA LEU A 42 -21.23 5.33 18.46
C LEU A 42 -22.09 4.09 18.18
N ILE A 43 -21.54 2.90 18.41
CA ILE A 43 -22.30 1.65 18.31
C ILE A 43 -22.67 1.21 19.72
N VAL A 44 -23.96 1.03 19.96
CA VAL A 44 -24.47 0.50 21.22
C VAL A 44 -24.86 -0.96 20.97
N GLY A 45 -24.15 -1.89 21.61
CA GLY A 45 -24.45 -3.31 21.58
C GLY A 45 -25.80 -3.59 22.26
N GLY A 46 -26.60 -4.49 21.68
CA GLY A 46 -27.79 -4.98 22.36
C GLY A 46 -27.40 -5.77 23.62
N THR A 47 -27.99 -5.43 24.75
CA THR A 47 -27.88 -6.24 25.97
C THR A 47 -28.34 -7.67 25.68
N GLU A 48 -27.47 -8.65 25.91
CA GLU A 48 -27.76 -10.10 25.90
C GLU A 48 -28.47 -10.65 24.64
N GLY A 49 -28.07 -10.23 23.43
CA GLY A 49 -28.49 -10.91 22.19
C GLY A 49 -29.95 -10.71 21.77
N VAL A 50 -30.70 -9.83 22.44
CA VAL A 50 -32.12 -9.56 22.15
C VAL A 50 -32.33 -8.45 21.12
N VAL A 51 -31.35 -7.56 20.91
CA VAL A 51 -31.50 -6.36 20.08
C VAL A 51 -30.32 -6.21 19.11
N ALA A 52 -30.61 -5.93 17.83
CA ALA A 52 -29.57 -5.63 16.85
C ALA A 52 -28.80 -4.36 17.27
N PRO A 53 -27.46 -4.34 17.14
CA PRO A 53 -26.66 -3.18 17.53
C PRO A 53 -27.11 -1.93 16.76
N ALA A 54 -27.30 -0.82 17.48
CA ALA A 54 -27.68 0.46 16.89
C ALA A 54 -26.45 1.35 16.72
N SER A 55 -26.30 1.98 15.55
CA SER A 55 -25.24 2.95 15.28
C SER A 55 -25.79 4.37 15.25
N PHE A 56 -25.10 5.29 15.92
CA PHE A 56 -25.45 6.70 16.00
C PHE A 56 -24.30 7.55 15.46
N SER A 57 -24.59 8.48 14.57
CA SER A 57 -23.60 9.46 14.09
C SER A 57 -23.55 10.68 15.00
N GLY A 58 -22.34 11.21 15.20
CA GLY A 58 -22.08 12.30 16.13
C GLY A 58 -20.71 12.95 15.92
N ASP A 59 -20.33 13.77 16.91
CA ASP A 59 -19.02 14.40 17.00
C ASP A 59 -18.30 13.92 18.27
N LEU A 60 -17.06 13.46 18.12
CA LEU A 60 -16.17 13.17 19.24
C LEU A 60 -15.44 14.42 19.74
N ILE A 61 -15.67 14.74 21.01
CA ILE A 61 -15.07 15.86 21.73
C ILE A 61 -14.14 15.29 22.80
N GLY A 62 -12.87 15.63 22.73
CA GLY A 62 -11.85 15.10 23.64
C GLY A 62 -10.98 14.01 22.99
N ASP A 63 -10.03 13.47 23.76
CA ASP A 63 -9.12 12.44 23.26
C ASP A 63 -9.80 11.08 23.29
N TRP A 64 -10.15 10.56 22.12
CA TRP A 64 -10.74 9.23 22.01
C TRP A 64 -9.76 8.11 22.40
N ARG A 65 -8.45 8.40 22.50
CA ARG A 65 -7.44 7.48 23.08
C ARG A 65 -7.38 7.57 24.60
N GLY A 66 -7.98 8.60 25.18
CA GLY A 66 -8.03 8.83 26.62
C GLY A 66 -8.97 7.85 27.32
N THR A 67 -9.00 7.94 28.65
CA THR A 67 -9.86 7.08 29.49
C THR A 67 -11.34 7.38 29.26
N TRP A 68 -11.69 8.65 29.05
CA TRP A 68 -13.05 9.12 28.80
C TRP A 68 -13.05 10.11 27.63
N VAL A 69 -14.02 9.98 26.74
CA VAL A 69 -14.26 10.90 25.64
C VAL A 69 -15.73 11.27 25.57
N VAL A 70 -16.03 12.49 25.14
CA VAL A 70 -17.40 12.96 25.00
C VAL A 70 -17.88 12.68 23.57
N PHE A 71 -18.97 11.95 23.44
CA PHE A 71 -19.70 11.80 22.20
C PHE A 71 -20.93 12.71 22.22
N ARG A 72 -21.05 13.58 21.22
CA ARG A 72 -22.22 14.44 21.03
C ARG A 72 -23.03 13.93 19.85
N PHE A 73 -24.29 13.58 20.09
CA PHE A 73 -25.19 13.11 19.04
C PHE A 73 -25.53 14.22 18.04
N GLN A 74 -25.66 13.86 16.76
CA GLN A 74 -26.28 14.78 15.79
C GLN A 74 -27.79 14.88 16.03
N PRO A 75 -28.40 16.08 15.89
CA PRO A 75 -29.84 16.23 16.01
C PRO A 75 -30.60 15.30 15.04
N GLY A 76 -31.54 14.51 15.57
CA GLY A 76 -32.35 13.57 14.76
C GLY A 76 -31.71 12.20 14.49
N SER A 77 -30.60 11.86 15.17
CA SER A 77 -29.91 10.56 15.00
C SER A 77 -30.67 9.34 15.55
N LEU A 78 -31.82 9.51 16.22
CA LEU A 78 -32.67 8.38 16.64
C LEU A 78 -33.88 8.19 15.73
N ALA A 79 -34.06 6.93 15.30
CA ALA A 79 -35.36 6.49 14.82
C ALA A 79 -36.37 6.51 15.99
N PRO A 80 -37.59 7.03 15.78
CA PRO A 80 -38.65 7.07 16.81
C PRO A 80 -38.97 5.71 17.44
N ASP A 81 -38.77 4.63 16.69
CA ASP A 81 -39.12 3.25 17.07
C ASP A 81 -37.90 2.44 17.59
N SER A 82 -36.80 3.13 17.94
CA SER A 82 -35.59 2.47 18.45
C SER A 82 -35.86 1.78 19.79
N PRO A 83 -35.48 0.49 19.95
CA PRO A 83 -35.59 -0.22 21.23
C PRO A 83 -34.72 0.39 22.34
N PHE A 84 -33.80 1.30 21.99
CA PHE A 84 -32.96 2.06 22.90
C PHE A 84 -33.55 3.43 23.30
N GLY A 85 -34.77 3.74 22.85
CA GLY A 85 -35.45 5.01 23.15
C GLY A 85 -35.86 5.22 24.60
N ALA A 86 -35.78 4.18 25.46
CA ALA A 86 -36.36 4.19 26.82
C ALA A 86 -35.36 4.13 27.99
N SER A 87 -34.04 4.05 27.76
CA SER A 87 -33.05 3.94 28.86
C SER A 87 -31.80 4.77 28.60
N ILE A 88 -31.50 5.74 29.49
CA ILE A 88 -30.29 6.61 29.58
C ILE A 88 -29.99 7.49 28.35
N LEU A 89 -30.11 6.93 27.15
CA LEU A 89 -30.12 7.59 25.85
C LEU A 89 -31.18 8.70 25.82
N GLU A 90 -32.40 8.51 26.35
CA GLU A 90 -33.50 9.48 26.23
C GLU A 90 -33.15 10.90 26.74
N ASN A 91 -32.36 11.03 27.81
CA ASN A 91 -31.92 12.33 28.35
C ASN A 91 -30.74 12.94 27.56
N ALA A 92 -29.78 12.13 27.11
CA ALA A 92 -28.70 12.61 26.25
C ALA A 92 -29.22 13.00 24.84
N LEU A 93 -30.27 12.32 24.39
CA LEU A 93 -30.86 12.47 23.05
C LEU A 93 -31.92 13.57 22.94
N ARG A 94 -32.69 13.86 24.00
CA ARG A 94 -33.68 14.95 23.96
C ARG A 94 -33.04 16.33 23.82
N ASP A 95 -31.87 16.54 24.43
CA ASP A 95 -31.24 17.87 24.53
C ASP A 95 -29.90 17.99 23.74
N GLY A 96 -29.42 16.92 23.09
CA GLY A 96 -28.12 16.90 22.41
C GLY A 96 -26.93 16.94 23.40
N GLY A 97 -27.14 16.42 24.61
CA GLY A 97 -26.18 16.45 25.71
C GLY A 97 -24.95 15.55 25.48
N PRO A 98 -23.82 15.82 26.18
CA PRO A 98 -22.61 15.02 26.08
C PRO A 98 -22.79 13.63 26.70
N LEU A 99 -22.42 12.56 25.98
CA LEU A 99 -22.28 11.22 26.54
C LEU A 99 -20.79 10.93 26.77
N TYR A 100 -20.39 10.60 27.99
CA TYR A 100 -19.01 10.21 28.27
C TYR A 100 -18.86 8.73 28.04
N VAL A 101 -17.92 8.36 27.17
CA VAL A 101 -17.70 6.97 26.79
C VAL A 101 -16.24 6.63 27.06
N ASN A 102 -16.04 5.49 27.71
CA ASN A 102 -14.72 4.94 27.99
C ASN A 102 -14.30 3.96 26.90
N ARG A 103 -12.99 3.83 26.67
CA ARG A 103 -12.40 2.84 25.75
C ARG A 103 -12.80 1.38 26.02
N HIS A 104 -13.23 1.07 27.25
CA HIS A 104 -13.72 -0.26 27.66
C HIS A 104 -15.23 -0.46 27.42
N GLY A 105 -15.86 0.47 26.72
CA GLY A 105 -17.26 0.39 26.32
C GLY A 105 -18.28 0.68 27.41
N LEU A 106 -17.84 1.33 28.48
CA LEU A 106 -18.72 1.94 29.48
C LEU A 106 -19.15 3.32 29.00
N ALA A 107 -20.43 3.64 29.11
CA ALA A 107 -20.95 4.97 28.84
C ALA A 107 -21.69 5.52 30.06
N GLU A 108 -21.39 6.78 30.41
CA GLU A 108 -21.90 7.50 31.56
C GLU A 108 -22.33 8.92 31.17
N LEU A 109 -23.31 9.48 31.87
CA LEU A 109 -23.78 10.86 31.64
C LEU A 109 -22.88 11.91 32.30
N ASP A 110 -22.21 11.57 33.41
CA ASP A 110 -21.21 12.42 34.08
C ASP A 110 -20.29 11.58 34.99
N PRO A 111 -19.05 11.26 34.55
CA PRO A 111 -18.10 10.45 35.31
C PRO A 111 -17.46 11.21 36.50
N HIS A 112 -17.74 12.51 36.65
CA HIS A 112 -17.19 13.35 37.72
C HIS A 112 -18.24 13.79 38.75
N SER A 113 -19.51 13.37 38.60
CA SER A 113 -20.56 13.67 39.58
C SER A 113 -20.60 12.65 40.72
N PRO A 114 -20.39 13.06 41.98
CA PRO A 114 -20.41 12.16 43.15
C PRO A 114 -21.82 11.65 43.54
N ALA A 115 -22.86 11.96 42.78
CA ALA A 115 -24.26 11.79 43.18
C ALA A 115 -25.07 10.73 42.40
N THR A 116 -24.46 10.01 41.45
CA THR A 116 -25.19 9.04 40.62
C THR A 116 -24.92 7.61 41.11
N PRO A 117 -25.93 6.86 41.59
CA PRO A 117 -25.74 5.46 42.00
C PRO A 117 -25.19 4.62 40.82
N PRO A 118 -24.24 3.68 41.06
CA PRO A 118 -23.61 2.88 40.00
C PRO A 118 -24.63 2.15 39.11
N ASP A 119 -25.77 1.79 39.69
CA ASP A 119 -26.87 1.04 39.09
C ASP A 119 -27.74 1.88 38.12
N LYS A 120 -27.62 3.22 38.14
CA LYS A 120 -28.43 4.16 37.33
C LYS A 120 -27.61 5.05 36.39
N ALA A 121 -26.28 5.05 36.51
CA ALA A 121 -25.37 5.94 35.78
C ALA A 121 -24.71 5.27 34.56
N SER A 122 -24.58 3.95 34.57
CA SER A 122 -23.85 3.19 33.56
C SER A 122 -24.83 2.57 32.57
N LEU A 123 -24.57 2.78 31.27
CA LEU A 123 -25.19 1.97 30.23
C LEU A 123 -24.70 0.53 30.43
N ALA A 124 -25.58 -0.42 30.79
CA ALA A 124 -25.24 -1.85 30.83
C ALA A 124 -25.00 -2.45 29.43
N ALA A 125 -25.12 -1.64 28.38
CA ALA A 125 -24.84 -2.00 27.01
C ALA A 125 -23.38 -1.70 26.66
N GLU A 126 -22.70 -2.67 26.07
CA GLU A 126 -21.34 -2.52 25.56
C GLU A 126 -21.33 -1.48 24.43
N VAL A 127 -20.64 -0.36 24.65
CA VAL A 127 -20.57 0.75 23.68
C VAL A 127 -19.23 0.71 22.94
N THR A 128 -19.26 0.71 21.62
CA THR A 128 -18.05 0.77 20.79
C THR A 128 -17.97 2.10 20.07
N LEU A 129 -16.88 2.83 20.28
CA LEU A 129 -16.58 4.06 19.54
C LEU A 129 -15.84 3.77 18.24
N ARG A 130 -16.31 4.41 17.16
CA ARG A 130 -15.63 4.44 15.88
C ARG A 130 -15.42 5.90 15.50
N PRO A 131 -14.22 6.46 15.72
CA PRO A 131 -13.95 7.80 15.25
C PRO A 131 -14.11 7.88 13.72
N GLY A 132 -14.27 9.07 13.19
CA GLY A 132 -14.17 9.39 11.78
C GLY A 132 -12.77 9.86 11.42
N MET A 133 -12.44 9.87 10.12
CA MET A 133 -11.14 10.32 9.64
C MET A 133 -10.75 11.73 10.15
N PRO A 134 -11.62 12.77 10.10
CA PRO A 134 -11.24 14.11 10.57
C PRO A 134 -10.77 14.13 12.03
N SER A 135 -11.47 13.41 12.91
CA SER A 135 -11.15 13.29 14.33
C SER A 135 -9.83 12.54 14.56
N ALA A 136 -9.53 11.52 13.75
CA ALA A 136 -8.26 10.80 13.79
C ALA A 136 -7.06 11.68 13.37
N PHE A 137 -7.20 12.50 12.33
CA PHE A 137 -6.10 13.34 11.80
C PHE A 137 -5.81 14.59 12.66
N ARG A 138 -6.81 15.18 13.31
CA ARG A 138 -6.64 16.39 14.15
C ARG A 138 -5.65 16.21 15.31
N ARG A 139 -5.37 14.96 15.70
CA ARG A 139 -4.56 14.60 16.87
C ARG A 139 -3.27 13.86 16.50
N LEU A 140 -2.84 13.92 15.23
CA LEU A 140 -1.55 13.35 14.85
C LEU A 140 -0.41 14.17 15.46
N GLU A 141 0.41 13.50 16.26
CA GLU A 141 1.66 14.07 16.74
C GLU A 141 2.73 14.04 15.65
N PRO A 142 3.61 15.05 15.58
CA PRO A 142 4.65 15.12 14.55
C PRO A 142 5.75 14.06 14.72
N GLY A 143 5.98 13.58 15.94
CA GLY A 143 7.05 12.63 16.26
C GLY A 143 6.96 11.32 15.46
N PRO A 144 5.82 10.60 15.52
CA PRO A 144 5.64 9.38 14.72
C PRO A 144 5.69 9.60 13.21
N ILE A 145 5.24 10.77 12.71
CA ILE A 145 5.34 11.13 11.29
C ILE A 145 6.81 11.27 10.89
N ALA A 146 7.62 11.95 11.70
CA ALA A 146 9.05 12.09 11.48
C ALA A 146 9.78 10.74 11.53
N GLY A 147 9.40 9.87 12.47
CA GLY A 147 9.89 8.49 12.55
C GLY A 147 9.55 7.69 11.28
N ALA A 148 8.30 7.75 10.81
CA ALA A 148 7.87 7.11 9.58
C ALA A 148 8.64 7.64 8.35
N PHE A 149 8.88 8.95 8.28
CA PHE A 149 9.70 9.54 7.23
C PHE A 149 11.14 9.00 7.26
N GLY A 150 11.75 8.90 8.45
CA GLY A 150 13.09 8.31 8.62
C GLY A 150 13.16 6.86 8.14
N PHE A 151 12.19 6.03 8.50
CA PHE A 151 12.11 4.65 8.00
C PHE A 151 11.90 4.58 6.48
N ILE A 152 11.10 5.47 5.91
CA ILE A 152 10.92 5.55 4.45
C ILE A 152 12.23 5.90 3.75
N LEU A 153 13.05 6.80 4.31
CA LEU A 153 14.39 7.07 3.75
C LEU A 153 15.27 5.82 3.77
N LEU A 154 15.23 5.03 4.85
CA LEU A 154 15.95 3.76 4.92
C LEU A 154 15.44 2.76 3.88
N CYS A 155 14.13 2.66 3.65
CA CYS A 155 13.55 1.87 2.55
C CYS A 155 14.15 2.28 1.20
N VAL A 156 14.16 3.58 0.91
CA VAL A 156 14.70 4.12 -0.34
C VAL A 156 16.18 3.78 -0.50
N LEU A 157 16.98 3.92 0.55
CA LEU A 157 18.40 3.58 0.52
C LEU A 157 18.63 2.07 0.27
N SER A 158 17.80 1.20 0.88
CA SER A 158 17.86 -0.24 0.63
C SER A 158 17.52 -0.57 -0.84
N ILE A 159 16.46 0.03 -1.39
CA ILE A 159 16.05 -0.15 -2.79
C ILE A 159 17.13 0.34 -3.75
N VAL A 160 17.65 1.55 -3.54
CA VAL A 160 18.69 2.15 -4.40
C VAL A 160 19.94 1.29 -4.40
N THR A 161 20.40 0.88 -3.21
CA THR A 161 21.62 0.09 -3.08
C THR A 161 21.45 -1.28 -3.73
N ARG A 162 20.31 -1.94 -3.52
CA ARG A 162 20.00 -3.21 -4.17
C ARG A 162 20.02 -3.10 -5.69
N TRP A 163 19.30 -2.13 -6.25
CA TRP A 163 19.23 -1.94 -7.69
C TRP A 163 20.59 -1.56 -8.30
N TRP A 164 21.38 -0.72 -7.61
CA TRP A 164 22.74 -0.36 -8.01
C TRP A 164 23.67 -1.59 -8.10
N ARG A 165 23.59 -2.52 -7.15
CA ARG A 165 24.34 -3.78 -7.20
C ARG A 165 23.90 -4.64 -8.40
N LEU A 166 22.59 -4.78 -8.63
CA LEU A 166 22.07 -5.55 -9.76
C LEU A 166 22.46 -4.95 -11.12
N LEU A 167 22.43 -3.63 -11.26
CA LEU A 167 22.87 -2.91 -12.45
C LEU A 167 24.34 -3.21 -12.78
N SER A 168 25.20 -3.27 -11.76
CA SER A 168 26.62 -3.55 -11.93
C SER A 168 26.92 -4.93 -12.55
N LEU A 169 25.98 -5.87 -12.43
CA LEU A 169 26.08 -7.22 -13.02
C LEU A 169 25.59 -7.30 -14.48
N THR A 170 25.05 -6.21 -15.02
CA THR A 170 24.44 -6.16 -16.36
C THR A 170 25.21 -5.25 -17.33
N ASP A 171 26.47 -4.96 -17.03
CA ASP A 171 27.33 -4.02 -17.76
C ASP A 171 26.75 -2.59 -17.88
N CYS A 172 25.80 -2.22 -17.01
CA CYS A 172 25.14 -0.91 -16.98
C CYS A 172 25.64 -0.09 -15.79
N ALA A 173 26.96 0.04 -15.65
CA ALA A 173 27.58 0.66 -14.50
C ALA A 173 27.15 2.14 -14.34
N THR A 174 26.31 2.39 -13.34
CA THR A 174 25.75 3.70 -13.03
C THR A 174 26.24 4.13 -11.65
N PRO A 175 26.69 5.39 -11.44
CA PRO A 175 27.07 5.87 -10.12
C PRO A 175 25.92 5.77 -9.12
N TRP A 176 26.21 5.39 -7.88
CA TRP A 176 25.17 5.19 -6.84
C TRP A 176 24.27 6.42 -6.66
N LEU A 177 24.85 7.64 -6.67
CA LEU A 177 24.08 8.88 -6.54
C LEU A 177 23.14 9.13 -7.74
N ALA A 178 23.51 8.66 -8.94
CA ALA A 178 22.60 8.70 -10.08
C ALA A 178 21.42 7.72 -9.87
N CYS A 179 21.66 6.54 -9.29
CA CYS A 179 20.59 5.61 -8.89
C CYS A 179 19.66 6.19 -7.81
N VAL A 180 20.20 6.96 -6.85
CA VAL A 180 19.41 7.72 -5.86
C VAL A 180 18.47 8.69 -6.59
N ARG A 181 19.03 9.54 -7.46
CA ARG A 181 18.24 10.50 -8.26
C ARG A 181 17.15 9.83 -9.07
N LEU A 182 17.50 8.76 -9.78
CA LEU A 182 16.56 7.99 -10.58
C LEU A 182 15.44 7.37 -9.73
N THR A 183 15.74 6.93 -8.51
CA THR A 183 14.75 6.36 -7.60
C THR A 183 13.78 7.42 -7.08
N PHE A 184 14.24 8.60 -6.70
CA PHE A 184 13.35 9.70 -6.32
C PHE A 184 12.48 10.20 -7.48
N VAL A 185 13.05 10.30 -8.69
CA VAL A 185 12.27 10.57 -9.90
C VAL A 185 11.22 9.47 -10.12
N GLY A 186 11.59 8.20 -9.93
CA GLY A 186 10.66 7.07 -10.01
C GLY A 186 9.53 7.16 -8.98
N LEU A 187 9.82 7.52 -7.73
CA LEU A 187 8.82 7.72 -6.68
C LEU A 187 7.84 8.85 -7.03
N PHE A 188 8.34 9.96 -7.59
CA PHE A 188 7.50 11.02 -8.11
C PHE A 188 6.58 10.53 -9.25
N PHE A 189 7.13 9.80 -10.22
CA PHE A 189 6.31 9.26 -11.33
C PHE A 189 5.28 8.23 -10.86
N ASN A 190 5.58 7.42 -9.84
CA ASN A 190 4.62 6.51 -9.21
C ASN A 190 3.45 7.25 -8.53
N THR A 191 3.62 8.54 -8.22
CA THR A 191 2.57 9.38 -7.65
C THR A 191 1.65 9.97 -8.73
N VAL A 192 2.22 10.31 -9.89
CA VAL A 192 1.51 11.05 -10.96
C VAL A 192 0.95 10.11 -12.04
N LEU A 193 1.61 8.99 -12.32
CA LEU A 193 1.20 8.07 -13.37
C LEU A 193 0.24 6.99 -12.83
N PRO A 194 -0.77 6.61 -13.61
CA PRO A 194 -1.63 5.49 -13.25
C PRO A 194 -0.85 4.18 -13.34
N GLY A 195 -0.62 3.56 -12.18
CA GLY A 195 0.02 2.25 -12.02
C GLY A 195 1.28 2.34 -11.16
N SER A 196 1.48 1.36 -10.27
CA SER A 196 2.64 1.30 -9.36
C SER A 196 3.99 1.01 -10.06
N THR A 197 3.97 0.78 -11.37
CA THR A 197 5.13 0.41 -12.20
C THR A 197 5.70 1.58 -13.02
N GLY A 198 5.00 2.72 -13.08
CA GLY A 198 5.40 3.86 -13.94
C GLY A 198 6.80 4.41 -13.62
N GLY A 199 7.15 4.47 -12.34
CA GLY A 199 8.46 4.90 -11.86
C GLY A 199 9.59 3.94 -12.16
N ASP A 200 9.32 2.64 -12.29
CA ASP A 200 10.32 1.65 -12.68
C ASP A 200 10.61 1.72 -14.18
N ILE A 201 9.57 1.98 -14.97
CA ILE A 201 9.71 2.23 -16.41
C ILE A 201 10.54 3.49 -16.64
N ALA A 202 10.30 4.56 -15.87
CA ALA A 202 11.09 5.79 -15.96
C ALA A 202 12.58 5.53 -15.66
N ARG A 203 12.88 4.75 -14.61
CA ARG A 203 14.25 4.36 -14.25
C ARG A 203 14.90 3.51 -15.35
N ALA A 204 14.22 2.48 -15.82
CA ALA A 204 14.69 1.63 -16.90
C ALA A 204 14.98 2.43 -18.17
N TYR A 205 14.08 3.35 -18.55
CA TYR A 205 14.22 4.19 -19.73
C TYR A 205 15.50 5.04 -19.67
N VAL A 206 15.78 5.67 -18.52
CA VAL A 206 16.98 6.50 -18.41
C VAL A 206 18.26 5.67 -18.51
N VAL A 207 18.31 4.51 -17.84
CA VAL A 207 19.48 3.62 -17.96
C VAL A 207 19.64 3.11 -19.39
N VAL A 208 18.56 2.75 -20.06
CA VAL A 208 18.57 2.33 -21.48
C VAL A 208 19.06 3.46 -22.39
N ARG A 209 18.70 4.70 -22.11
CA ARG A 209 19.16 5.87 -22.87
C ARG A 209 20.66 6.11 -22.68
N ASP A 210 21.13 5.98 -21.44
CA ASP A 210 22.53 6.20 -21.09
C ASP A 210 23.42 5.01 -21.54
N HIS A 211 22.83 3.81 -21.72
CA HIS A 211 23.46 2.59 -22.22
C HIS A 211 22.65 1.93 -23.37
N PRO A 212 22.59 2.56 -24.56
CA PRO A 212 21.71 2.13 -25.66
C PRO A 212 22.01 0.73 -26.21
N GLU A 213 23.23 0.24 -26.03
CA GLU A 213 23.71 -1.08 -26.42
C GLU A 213 23.38 -2.18 -25.39
N ARG A 214 23.06 -1.82 -24.14
CA ARG A 214 22.78 -2.77 -23.03
C ARG A 214 21.31 -2.79 -22.59
N ARG A 215 20.38 -2.55 -23.52
CA ARG A 215 18.94 -2.44 -23.21
C ARG A 215 18.38 -3.64 -22.46
N ALA A 216 18.76 -4.84 -22.87
CA ALA A 216 18.32 -6.09 -22.23
C ALA A 216 18.81 -6.17 -20.77
N GLY A 217 20.07 -5.79 -20.51
CA GLY A 217 20.63 -5.74 -19.16
C GLY A 217 19.90 -4.75 -18.26
N ALA A 218 19.67 -3.53 -18.74
CA ALA A 218 18.92 -2.52 -18.00
C ALA A 218 17.49 -2.98 -17.64
N LEU A 219 16.76 -3.55 -18.60
CA LEU A 219 15.42 -4.11 -18.35
C LEU A 219 15.45 -5.26 -17.35
N VAL A 220 16.39 -6.20 -17.50
CA VAL A 220 16.55 -7.34 -16.59
C VAL A 220 16.91 -6.86 -15.19
N SER A 221 17.73 -5.82 -15.02
CA SER A 221 18.08 -5.29 -13.70
C SER A 221 16.83 -4.84 -12.91
N VAL A 222 15.87 -4.19 -13.58
CA VAL A 222 14.63 -3.71 -12.97
C VAL A 222 13.67 -4.87 -12.69
N VAL A 223 13.57 -5.84 -13.60
CA VAL A 223 12.77 -7.04 -13.40
C VAL A 223 13.30 -7.87 -12.22
N MET A 224 14.62 -8.07 -12.15
CA MET A 224 15.26 -8.79 -11.05
C MET A 224 15.12 -8.04 -9.72
N ASP A 225 15.22 -6.71 -9.72
CA ASP A 225 14.94 -5.90 -8.52
C ASP A 225 13.53 -6.14 -7.98
N ARG A 226 12.54 -6.22 -8.88
CA ARG A 226 11.14 -6.50 -8.53
C ARG A 226 10.92 -7.94 -8.07
N LEU A 227 11.48 -8.92 -8.78
CA LEU A 227 11.36 -10.33 -8.42
C LEU A 227 11.97 -10.62 -7.05
N LEU A 228 13.18 -10.11 -6.77
CA LEU A 228 13.84 -10.31 -5.48
C LEU A 228 13.10 -9.58 -4.34
N GLY A 229 12.58 -8.38 -4.62
CA GLY A 229 11.73 -7.66 -3.68
C GLY A 229 10.46 -8.42 -3.32
N LEU A 230 9.75 -8.98 -4.30
CA LEU A 230 8.53 -9.77 -4.10
C LEU A 230 8.82 -11.14 -3.46
N LEU A 231 9.93 -11.77 -3.82
CA LEU A 231 10.36 -13.02 -3.22
C LEU A 231 10.61 -12.85 -1.71
N ALA A 232 11.45 -11.88 -1.33
CA ALA A 232 11.70 -11.58 0.09
C ALA A 232 10.41 -11.21 0.83
N MET A 233 9.53 -10.48 0.16
CA MET A 233 8.24 -10.09 0.70
C MET A 233 7.35 -11.28 1.08
N THR A 234 7.17 -12.20 0.14
CA THR A 234 6.28 -13.35 0.29
C THR A 234 6.83 -14.38 1.27
N PHE A 235 8.16 -14.52 1.36
CA PHE A 235 8.81 -15.26 2.43
C PHE A 235 8.57 -14.61 3.79
N LEU A 236 8.73 -13.29 3.90
CA LEU A 236 8.49 -12.57 5.14
C LEU A 236 7.02 -12.67 5.57
N ALA A 237 6.08 -12.56 4.63
CA ALA A 237 4.65 -12.76 4.87
C ALA A 237 4.36 -14.17 5.38
N SER A 238 4.92 -15.19 4.74
CA SER A 238 4.73 -16.59 5.16
C SER A 238 5.30 -16.84 6.55
N ALA A 239 6.50 -16.32 6.85
CA ALA A 239 7.11 -16.46 8.17
C ALA A 239 6.33 -15.71 9.26
N ALA A 240 5.88 -14.50 8.98
CA ALA A 240 5.07 -13.71 9.91
C ALA A 240 3.73 -14.41 10.19
N VAL A 241 3.00 -14.82 9.15
CA VAL A 241 1.71 -15.50 9.29
C VAL A 241 1.86 -16.88 9.95
N ALA A 242 2.91 -17.64 9.65
CA ALA A 242 3.14 -18.95 10.28
C ALA A 242 3.43 -18.87 11.79
N THR A 243 3.91 -17.72 12.26
CA THR A 243 4.21 -17.46 13.68
C THR A 243 3.14 -16.60 14.35
N ALA A 244 2.08 -16.24 13.62
CA ALA A 244 0.96 -15.49 14.14
C ALA A 244 -0.06 -16.39 14.83
N ASP A 245 -0.96 -15.77 15.59
CA ASP A 245 -2.11 -16.44 16.15
C ASP A 245 -3.07 -16.93 15.04
N GLU A 246 -4.07 -17.74 15.44
CA GLU A 246 -5.05 -18.34 14.54
C GLU A 246 -5.77 -17.33 13.64
N ARG A 247 -5.85 -16.05 14.06
CA ARG A 247 -6.40 -14.90 13.31
C ARG A 247 -5.89 -14.81 11.87
N PHE A 248 -4.61 -15.09 11.62
CA PHE A 248 -4.01 -14.98 10.29
C PHE A 248 -3.79 -16.33 9.59
N SER A 249 -4.02 -17.45 10.27
CA SER A 249 -3.67 -18.79 9.79
C SER A 249 -4.23 -19.15 8.41
N PHE A 250 -5.43 -18.64 8.08
CA PHE A 250 -6.08 -18.84 6.78
C PHE A 250 -5.30 -18.26 5.59
N LEU A 251 -4.39 -17.31 5.82
CA LEU A 251 -3.56 -16.70 4.78
C LEU A 251 -2.31 -17.50 4.45
N LEU A 252 -1.87 -18.38 5.36
CA LEU A 252 -0.63 -19.15 5.24
C LEU A 252 -0.52 -19.95 3.94
N PRO A 253 -1.53 -20.75 3.51
CA PRO A 253 -1.40 -21.52 2.27
C PRO A 253 -1.21 -20.63 1.04
N TRP A 254 -1.80 -19.43 1.04
CA TRP A 254 -1.69 -18.47 -0.05
C TRP A 254 -0.32 -17.79 -0.07
N THR A 255 0.14 -17.26 1.07
CA THR A 255 1.46 -16.62 1.15
C THR A 255 2.58 -17.60 0.83
N LEU A 256 2.47 -18.83 1.37
CA LEU A 256 3.46 -19.88 1.15
C LEU A 256 3.41 -20.40 -0.28
N GLY A 257 2.22 -20.58 -0.85
CA GLY A 257 2.05 -21.00 -2.25
C GLY A 257 2.71 -20.02 -3.23
N VAL A 258 2.51 -18.71 -3.03
CA VAL A 258 3.17 -17.69 -3.86
C VAL A 258 4.68 -17.67 -3.65
N ALA A 259 5.16 -17.76 -2.40
CA ALA A 259 6.59 -17.79 -2.10
C ALA A 259 7.29 -19.00 -2.76
N ILE A 260 6.69 -20.19 -2.65
CA ILE A 260 7.17 -21.42 -3.30
C ILE A 260 7.13 -21.26 -4.82
N ALA A 261 6.05 -20.75 -5.40
CA ALA A 261 5.94 -20.56 -6.85
C ALA A 261 7.04 -19.64 -7.40
N LEU A 262 7.32 -18.52 -6.72
CA LEU A 262 8.38 -17.60 -7.10
C LEU A 262 9.78 -18.24 -6.94
N ALA A 263 10.01 -18.95 -5.83
CA ALA A 263 11.28 -19.62 -5.58
C ALA A 263 11.55 -20.73 -6.61
N VAL A 264 10.55 -21.58 -6.88
CA VAL A 264 10.62 -22.64 -7.89
C VAL A 264 10.81 -22.04 -9.28
N GLY A 265 10.10 -20.96 -9.61
CA GLY A 265 10.29 -20.25 -10.88
C GLY A 265 11.73 -19.75 -11.05
N LEU A 266 12.31 -19.14 -10.01
CA LEU A 266 13.69 -18.67 -10.04
C LEU A 266 14.70 -19.82 -10.17
N LEU A 267 14.49 -20.91 -9.43
CA LEU A 267 15.32 -22.11 -9.49
C LEU A 267 15.23 -22.80 -10.87
N ALA A 268 14.05 -22.83 -11.48
CA ALA A 268 13.86 -23.39 -12.83
C ALA A 268 14.62 -22.57 -13.89
N ILE A 269 14.73 -21.25 -13.71
CA ILE A 269 15.54 -20.37 -14.57
C ILE A 269 17.04 -20.54 -14.28
N ALA A 270 17.44 -20.80 -13.03
CA ALA A 270 18.83 -20.98 -12.65
C ALA A 270 19.40 -22.36 -13.08
N HIS A 271 18.61 -23.42 -12.98
CA HIS A 271 19.10 -24.80 -13.10
C HIS A 271 19.10 -25.32 -14.56
N GLU A 272 20.27 -25.59 -15.11
CA GLU A 272 20.43 -26.02 -16.50
C GLU A 272 19.69 -27.31 -16.85
N GLY A 273 19.64 -28.28 -15.92
CA GLY A 273 18.94 -29.55 -16.15
C GLY A 273 17.43 -29.38 -16.32
N VAL A 274 16.82 -28.45 -15.58
CA VAL A 274 15.38 -28.15 -15.68
C VAL A 274 15.10 -27.43 -17.00
N ARG A 275 15.96 -26.49 -17.39
CA ARG A 275 15.85 -25.80 -18.68
C ARG A 275 15.96 -26.75 -19.88
N ARG A 276 16.87 -27.73 -19.80
CA ARG A 276 17.00 -28.79 -20.82
C ARG A 276 15.75 -29.66 -20.89
N LEU A 277 15.24 -30.12 -19.74
CA LEU A 277 14.02 -30.92 -19.66
C LEU A 277 12.81 -30.19 -20.25
N LEU A 278 12.66 -28.89 -19.94
CA LEU A 278 11.58 -28.05 -20.42
C LEU A 278 11.84 -27.47 -21.83
N HIS A 279 12.96 -27.82 -22.48
CA HIS A 279 13.34 -27.33 -23.80
C HIS A 279 13.30 -25.80 -23.96
N VAL A 280 13.61 -25.06 -22.89
CA VAL A 280 13.43 -23.60 -22.81
C VAL A 280 14.12 -22.89 -23.97
N GLU A 281 15.36 -23.27 -24.30
CA GLU A 281 16.13 -22.64 -25.36
C GLU A 281 15.52 -22.86 -26.76
N GLN A 282 14.90 -24.01 -27.00
CA GLN A 282 14.23 -24.30 -28.27
C GLN A 282 12.91 -23.53 -28.38
N ILE A 283 12.17 -23.40 -27.27
CA ILE A 283 10.95 -22.60 -27.20
C ILE A 283 11.27 -21.13 -27.48
N LEU A 284 12.28 -20.56 -26.78
CA LEU A 284 12.69 -19.17 -26.97
C LEU A 284 13.14 -18.88 -28.41
N ARG A 285 13.80 -19.84 -29.08
CA ARG A 285 14.21 -19.71 -30.49
C ARG A 285 13.05 -19.73 -31.48
N ARG A 286 11.90 -20.31 -31.11
CA ARG A 286 10.69 -20.36 -31.97
C ARG A 286 9.77 -19.16 -31.81
N LEU A 287 9.96 -18.34 -30.77
CA LEU A 287 9.13 -17.18 -30.51
C LEU A 287 9.51 -15.98 -31.41
N PRO A 288 8.54 -15.09 -31.73
CA PRO A 288 8.86 -13.83 -32.38
C PRO A 288 9.86 -13.04 -31.52
N GLN A 289 10.82 -12.38 -32.15
CA GLN A 289 11.91 -11.66 -31.47
C GLN A 289 12.85 -12.54 -30.62
N ALA A 290 13.03 -13.82 -30.97
CA ALA A 290 13.91 -14.78 -30.30
C ALA A 290 15.26 -14.21 -29.83
N ARG A 291 15.95 -13.40 -30.66
CA ARG A 291 17.22 -12.78 -30.29
C ARG A 291 17.11 -11.92 -29.02
N ARG A 292 16.07 -11.07 -28.92
CA ARG A 292 15.82 -10.23 -27.74
C ARG A 292 15.52 -11.07 -26.51
N LEU A 293 14.72 -12.13 -26.65
CA LEU A 293 14.37 -13.03 -25.55
C LEU A 293 15.60 -13.80 -25.03
N LEU A 294 16.46 -14.26 -25.94
CA LEU A 294 17.73 -14.91 -25.59
C LEU A 294 18.70 -13.94 -24.91
N ASP A 295 18.76 -12.68 -25.37
CA ASP A 295 19.55 -11.64 -24.72
C ASP A 295 19.05 -11.40 -23.27
N LEU A 296 17.72 -11.29 -23.07
CA LEU A 296 17.13 -11.18 -21.72
C LEU A 296 17.45 -12.40 -20.85
N ASP A 297 17.26 -13.63 -21.34
CA ASP A 297 17.59 -14.88 -20.63
C ASP A 297 19.06 -14.93 -20.22
N SER A 298 19.98 -14.53 -21.12
CA SER A 298 21.41 -14.52 -20.82
C SER A 298 21.78 -13.53 -19.71
N ASN A 299 21.13 -12.36 -19.66
CA ASN A 299 21.34 -11.37 -18.61
C ASN A 299 20.77 -11.84 -17.26
N VAL A 300 19.60 -12.48 -17.27
CA VAL A 300 19.02 -13.08 -16.05
C VAL A 300 19.98 -14.13 -15.49
N ARG A 301 20.45 -15.05 -16.35
CA ARG A 301 21.43 -16.06 -15.95
C ARG A 301 22.76 -15.47 -15.51
N GLY A 302 23.18 -14.35 -16.11
CA GLY A 302 24.35 -13.58 -15.69
C GLY A 302 24.24 -13.18 -14.22
N ILE A 303 23.13 -12.55 -13.83
CA ILE A 303 22.87 -12.17 -12.43
C ILE A 303 22.81 -13.40 -11.52
N LEU A 304 22.14 -14.48 -11.96
CA LEU A 304 21.96 -15.69 -11.14
C LEU A 304 23.26 -16.43 -10.80
N LYS A 305 24.34 -16.18 -11.54
CA LYS A 305 25.68 -16.74 -11.26
C LYS A 305 26.40 -16.05 -10.09
N HIS A 306 25.85 -14.98 -9.53
CA HIS A 306 26.45 -14.22 -8.43
C HIS A 306 25.64 -14.39 -7.13
N PRO A 307 25.73 -15.56 -6.44
CA PRO A 307 24.91 -15.85 -5.27
C PRO A 307 25.15 -14.89 -4.10
N GLY A 308 26.35 -14.34 -3.95
CA GLY A 308 26.65 -13.32 -2.93
C GLY A 308 25.85 -12.02 -3.15
N GLU A 309 25.73 -11.57 -4.40
CA GLU A 309 24.93 -10.39 -4.75
C GLU A 309 23.44 -10.65 -4.60
N LEU A 310 22.97 -11.86 -4.95
CA LEU A 310 21.58 -12.27 -4.72
C LEU A 310 21.25 -12.31 -3.23
N ALA A 311 22.14 -12.87 -2.39
CA ALA A 311 21.96 -12.91 -0.95
C ALA A 311 21.92 -11.50 -0.35
N LEU A 312 22.84 -10.62 -0.75
CA LEU A 312 22.81 -9.21 -0.35
C LEU A 312 21.53 -8.51 -0.80
N ALA A 313 21.08 -8.75 -2.04
CA ALA A 313 19.84 -8.18 -2.55
C ALA A 313 18.62 -8.68 -1.76
N LEU A 314 18.58 -9.95 -1.35
CA LEU A 314 17.53 -10.47 -0.48
C LEU A 314 17.58 -9.85 0.92
N ILE A 315 18.76 -9.72 1.54
CA ILE A 315 18.92 -9.05 2.84
C ILE A 315 18.41 -7.61 2.77
N LEU A 316 18.80 -6.84 1.75
CA LEU A 316 18.32 -5.49 1.52
C LEU A 316 16.79 -5.45 1.28
N SER A 317 16.24 -6.49 0.66
CA SER A 317 14.79 -6.61 0.45
C SER A 317 14.03 -6.88 1.75
N PHE A 318 14.53 -7.77 2.60
CA PHE A 318 13.97 -8.00 3.94
C PHE A 318 14.05 -6.73 4.79
N ALA A 319 15.21 -6.06 4.80
CA ALA A 319 15.39 -4.79 5.50
C ALA A 319 14.40 -3.73 5.02
N ASN A 320 14.21 -3.59 3.70
CA ASN A 320 13.21 -2.68 3.13
C ASN A 320 11.79 -2.97 3.65
N HIS A 321 11.37 -4.23 3.68
CA HIS A 321 10.03 -4.58 4.17
C HIS A 321 9.87 -4.40 5.68
N LEU A 322 10.94 -4.60 6.45
CA LEU A 322 10.94 -4.31 7.89
C LEU A 322 10.87 -2.79 8.16
N PHE A 323 11.61 -1.97 7.42
CA PHE A 323 11.52 -0.51 7.51
C PHE A 323 10.16 0.00 7.07
N ALA A 324 9.58 -0.54 5.99
CA ALA A 324 8.23 -0.17 5.56
C ALA A 324 7.19 -0.52 6.63
N THR A 325 7.29 -1.72 7.23
CA THR A 325 6.46 -2.11 8.37
C THR A 325 6.66 -1.18 9.57
N ALA A 326 7.90 -0.80 9.90
CA ALA A 326 8.20 0.12 11.00
C ALA A 326 7.65 1.53 10.79
N ALA A 327 7.65 2.02 9.54
CA ALA A 327 7.03 3.28 9.18
C ALA A 327 5.51 3.23 9.41
N ILE A 328 4.84 2.19 8.90
CA ILE A 328 3.39 2.03 9.06
C ILE A 328 3.03 1.76 10.52
N TYR A 329 3.83 0.98 11.25
CA TYR A 329 3.67 0.74 12.69
C TYR A 329 3.71 2.06 13.47
N SER A 330 4.69 2.91 13.18
CA SER A 330 4.82 4.22 13.81
C SER A 330 3.58 5.09 13.58
N LEU A 331 3.07 5.12 12.34
CA LEU A 331 1.82 5.82 12.00
C LEU A 331 0.59 5.21 12.69
N GLY A 332 0.47 3.89 12.71
CA GLY A 332 -0.66 3.22 13.35
C GLY A 332 -0.68 3.42 14.86
N ARG A 333 0.48 3.40 15.52
CA ARG A 333 0.61 3.82 16.93
C ARG A 333 0.24 5.29 17.11
N ALA A 334 0.63 6.15 16.18
CA ALA A 334 0.23 7.56 16.16
C ALA A 334 -1.26 7.77 15.96
N PHE A 335 -1.96 6.79 15.36
CA PHE A 335 -3.40 6.75 15.24
C PHE A 335 -4.07 6.12 16.46
N GLY A 336 -3.36 5.40 17.32
CA GLY A 336 -3.93 4.73 18.50
C GLY A 336 -4.26 3.25 18.28
N ALA A 337 -3.72 2.62 17.23
CA ALA A 337 -3.85 1.19 17.03
C ALA A 337 -3.09 0.41 18.11
N ASP A 338 -3.80 -0.40 18.87
CA ASP A 338 -3.23 -1.29 19.89
C ASP A 338 -2.88 -2.66 19.28
N LEU A 339 -1.94 -2.65 18.34
CA LEU A 339 -1.44 -3.85 17.67
C LEU A 339 0.06 -3.99 17.91
N THR A 340 0.53 -5.23 17.98
CA THR A 340 1.95 -5.52 18.12
C THR A 340 2.68 -5.26 16.80
N PHE A 341 4.01 -5.13 16.85
CA PHE A 341 4.80 -5.03 15.63
C PHE A 341 4.64 -6.26 14.72
N HIS A 342 4.41 -7.44 15.31
CA HIS A 342 4.18 -8.68 14.59
C HIS A 342 2.84 -8.69 13.85
N ASP A 343 1.76 -8.16 14.45
CA ASP A 343 0.48 -7.96 13.76
C ASP A 343 0.67 -7.03 12.55
N PHE A 344 1.38 -5.91 12.73
CA PHE A 344 1.72 -5.01 11.62
C PHE A 344 2.56 -5.69 10.55
N LEU A 345 3.50 -6.58 10.93
CA LEU A 345 4.29 -7.34 9.97
C LEU A 345 3.40 -8.25 9.12
N CYS A 346 2.45 -8.97 9.73
CA CYS A 346 1.47 -9.78 9.02
C CYS A 346 0.63 -8.93 8.07
N VAL A 347 0.03 -7.84 8.57
CA VAL A 347 -0.81 -6.93 7.79
C VAL A 347 -0.03 -6.34 6.62
N CYS A 348 1.11 -5.71 6.88
CA CYS A 348 1.89 -4.99 5.86
C CYS A 348 2.39 -5.94 4.79
N THR A 349 2.91 -7.11 5.17
CA THR A 349 3.50 -8.03 4.19
C THR A 349 2.44 -8.73 3.35
N VAL A 350 1.27 -9.05 3.90
CA VAL A 350 0.15 -9.62 3.14
C VAL A 350 -0.47 -8.56 2.23
N ALA A 351 -0.82 -7.38 2.78
CA ALA A 351 -1.45 -6.29 2.02
C ALA A 351 -0.60 -5.89 0.83
N ASN A 352 0.69 -5.63 1.05
CA ASN A 352 1.57 -5.17 -0.01
C ASN A 352 1.84 -6.29 -1.06
N THR A 353 1.75 -7.58 -0.69
CA THR A 353 1.87 -8.71 -1.65
C THR A 353 0.68 -8.71 -2.59
N LEU A 354 -0.53 -8.49 -2.07
CA LEU A 354 -1.75 -8.41 -2.86
C LEU A 354 -1.74 -7.16 -3.77
N THR A 355 -1.28 -6.01 -3.26
CA THR A 355 -1.16 -4.78 -4.07
C THR A 355 0.02 -4.76 -5.04
N ALA A 356 0.93 -5.73 -4.96
CA ALA A 356 2.03 -5.86 -5.93
C ALA A 356 1.50 -6.20 -7.33
N ILE A 357 0.30 -6.78 -7.41
CA ILE A 357 -0.42 -6.95 -8.66
C ILE A 357 -1.00 -5.57 -9.05
N PRO A 358 -0.64 -5.01 -10.22
CA PRO A 358 -1.06 -3.67 -10.62
C PRO A 358 -2.52 -3.66 -11.11
N ILE A 359 -3.45 -4.01 -10.22
CA ILE A 359 -4.90 -4.06 -10.49
C ILE A 359 -5.49 -2.65 -10.51
N SER A 360 -4.94 -1.72 -9.71
CA SER A 360 -5.38 -0.32 -9.67
C SER A 360 -4.23 0.69 -9.83
N PRO A 361 -4.51 1.88 -10.42
CA PRO A 361 -3.56 2.99 -10.49
C PRO A 361 -2.95 3.34 -9.13
N GLY A 362 -1.65 3.07 -8.97
CA GLY A 362 -0.92 3.35 -7.74
C GLY A 362 -1.40 2.55 -6.52
N GLY A 363 -2.30 1.58 -6.66
CA GLY A 363 -2.91 0.88 -5.53
C GLY A 363 -3.96 1.71 -4.78
N LEU A 364 -4.45 2.81 -5.35
CA LEU A 364 -5.46 3.67 -4.70
C LEU A 364 -6.76 2.88 -4.48
N GLY A 365 -7.31 2.99 -3.27
CA GLY A 365 -8.53 2.34 -2.82
C GLY A 365 -8.34 0.87 -2.44
N VAL A 366 -7.66 0.10 -3.28
CA VAL A 366 -7.39 -1.33 -3.01
C VAL A 366 -6.48 -1.49 -1.79
N GLY A 367 -5.41 -0.69 -1.71
CA GLY A 367 -4.50 -0.73 -0.57
C GLY A 367 -5.21 -0.36 0.72
N GLU A 368 -5.96 0.75 0.73
CA GLU A 368 -6.69 1.22 1.90
C GLU A 368 -7.72 0.17 2.39
N VAL A 369 -8.47 -0.43 1.46
CA VAL A 369 -9.43 -1.50 1.80
C VAL A 369 -8.72 -2.72 2.37
N LEU A 370 -7.63 -3.17 1.77
CA LEU A 370 -6.85 -4.33 2.25
C LEU A 370 -6.28 -4.07 3.64
N PHE A 371 -5.67 -2.90 3.87
CA PHE A 371 -5.14 -2.53 5.18
C PHE A 371 -6.27 -2.44 6.22
N GLY A 372 -7.42 -1.84 5.90
CA GLY A 372 -8.56 -1.79 6.81
C GLY A 372 -9.07 -3.19 7.18
N SER A 373 -9.30 -4.07 6.20
CA SER A 373 -9.79 -5.43 6.46
C SER A 373 -8.78 -6.29 7.22
N LEU A 374 -7.49 -6.15 6.95
CA LEU A 374 -6.45 -6.88 7.68
C LEU A 374 -6.26 -6.35 9.11
N PHE A 375 -6.53 -5.07 9.37
CA PHE A 375 -6.62 -4.54 10.73
C PHE A 375 -7.81 -5.13 11.50
N GLU A 376 -8.97 -5.32 10.86
CA GLU A 376 -10.10 -6.02 11.48
C GLU A 376 -9.77 -7.48 11.82
N VAL A 377 -9.09 -8.18 10.93
CA VAL A 377 -8.56 -9.54 11.20
C VAL A 377 -7.61 -9.53 12.40
N ALA A 378 -6.78 -8.47 12.51
CA ALA A 378 -5.90 -8.26 13.66
C ALA A 378 -6.66 -7.87 14.94
N GLY A 379 -7.98 -7.68 14.92
CA GLY A 379 -8.77 -7.25 16.08
C GLY A 379 -8.74 -5.74 16.34
N SER A 380 -8.35 -4.94 15.35
CA SER A 380 -8.34 -3.48 15.40
C SER A 380 -9.47 -2.88 14.56
N LEU A 381 -9.66 -1.56 14.66
CA LEU A 381 -10.67 -0.85 13.88
C LEU A 381 -10.24 -0.71 12.41
N TYR A 382 -11.15 -1.02 11.48
CA TYR A 382 -10.96 -0.85 10.02
C TYR A 382 -10.38 0.50 9.64
N MET A 383 -10.91 1.57 10.23
CA MET A 383 -10.48 2.93 9.91
C MET A 383 -9.02 3.20 10.28
N LEU A 384 -8.50 2.60 11.35
CA LEU A 384 -7.09 2.78 11.72
C LEU A 384 -6.15 2.17 10.69
N GLY A 385 -6.54 1.05 10.08
CA GLY A 385 -5.82 0.45 8.95
C GLY A 385 -5.83 1.36 7.72
N VAL A 386 -7.02 1.88 7.36
CA VAL A 386 -7.16 2.82 6.24
C VAL A 386 -6.34 4.09 6.46
N ALA A 387 -6.46 4.71 7.64
CA ALA A 387 -5.75 5.93 8.00
C ALA A 387 -4.23 5.73 8.00
N SER A 388 -3.75 4.61 8.53
CA SER A 388 -2.32 4.26 8.53
C SER A 388 -1.78 4.10 7.11
N SER A 389 -2.49 3.35 6.26
CA SER A 389 -2.10 3.11 4.86
C SER A 389 -2.12 4.40 4.03
N PHE A 390 -3.20 5.17 4.15
CA PHE A 390 -3.36 6.44 3.44
C PHE A 390 -2.29 7.45 3.86
N THR A 391 -2.00 7.56 5.16
CA THR A 391 -0.97 8.47 5.67
C THR A 391 0.42 8.03 5.25
N TYR A 392 0.72 6.72 5.29
CA TYR A 392 1.99 6.20 4.77
C TYR A 392 2.19 6.58 3.31
N ARG A 393 1.14 6.47 2.49
CA ARG A 393 1.15 6.91 1.09
C ARG A 393 1.42 8.41 0.97
N LEU A 394 0.77 9.26 1.77
CA LEU A 394 1.03 10.71 1.76
C LEU A 394 2.48 11.04 2.14
N VAL A 395 3.05 10.37 3.14
CA VAL A 395 4.45 10.54 3.53
C VAL A 395 5.39 10.07 2.41
N MET A 396 5.08 8.95 1.75
CA MET A 396 5.82 8.47 0.57
C MET A 396 5.76 9.46 -0.60
N MET A 397 4.58 10.04 -0.87
CA MET A 397 4.40 11.07 -1.91
C MET A 397 5.20 12.33 -1.55
N ALA A 398 5.18 12.77 -0.29
CA ALA A 398 5.96 13.90 0.18
C ALA A 398 7.47 13.65 0.05
N ALA A 399 7.95 12.47 0.44
CA ALA A 399 9.35 12.07 0.27
C ALA A 399 9.77 12.05 -1.20
N GLY A 400 8.90 11.52 -2.08
CA GLY A 400 9.11 11.50 -3.53
C GLY A 400 9.15 12.91 -4.13
N LEU A 401 8.27 13.82 -3.69
CA LEU A 401 8.24 15.21 -4.12
C LEU A 401 9.48 15.99 -3.66
N LEU A 402 9.85 15.85 -2.38
CA LEU A 402 11.02 16.53 -1.82
C LEU A 402 12.32 16.07 -2.50
N GLY A 403 12.50 14.76 -2.66
CA GLY A 403 13.68 14.21 -3.34
C GLY A 403 13.67 14.46 -4.85
N GLY A 404 12.49 14.42 -5.48
CA GLY A 404 12.31 14.75 -6.90
C GLY A 404 12.68 16.21 -7.19
N LEU A 405 12.14 17.15 -6.40
CA LEU A 405 12.40 18.58 -6.56
C LEU A 405 13.86 18.92 -6.25
N ALA A 406 14.42 18.42 -5.15
CA ALA A 406 15.80 18.66 -4.75
C ALA A 406 16.82 18.15 -5.80
N LEU A 407 16.51 17.06 -6.51
CA LEU A 407 17.42 16.44 -7.47
C LEU A 407 17.14 16.83 -8.93
N VAL A 408 16.02 17.51 -9.21
CA VAL A 408 15.68 18.11 -10.51
C VAL A 408 16.22 19.55 -10.65
N LEU A 409 16.46 20.24 -9.53
CA LEU A 409 16.86 21.65 -9.51
C LEU A 409 18.28 21.95 -10.05
N PRO A 410 19.07 20.95 -10.46
CA PRO A 410 19.95 21.13 -11.62
C PRO A 410 19.87 19.93 -12.58
N GLY A 411 18.97 19.98 -13.57
CA GLY A 411 18.99 19.10 -14.76
C GLY A 411 17.67 18.45 -15.21
N GLY A 412 16.54 18.61 -14.51
CA GLY A 412 15.33 17.82 -14.82
C GLY A 412 14.54 18.20 -16.08
N ASN A 413 14.86 19.32 -16.75
CA ASN A 413 14.19 19.69 -18.00
C ASN A 413 14.48 18.72 -19.17
N SER A 414 15.63 18.04 -19.16
CA SER A 414 15.96 17.04 -20.20
C SER A 414 15.16 15.73 -20.02
N LEU A 415 14.97 15.27 -18.79
CA LEU A 415 14.30 13.99 -18.50
C LEU A 415 12.81 13.97 -18.90
N LEU A 416 12.08 15.06 -18.65
CA LEU A 416 10.67 15.19 -19.04
C LEU A 416 10.50 15.36 -20.56
N ALA A 417 11.42 16.06 -21.22
CA ALA A 417 11.46 16.17 -22.67
C ALA A 417 11.76 14.80 -23.32
N ASP A 418 12.70 14.05 -22.76
CA ASP A 418 13.14 12.76 -23.26
C ASP A 418 12.08 11.67 -23.04
N PHE A 419 11.42 11.62 -21.87
CA PHE A 419 10.33 10.68 -21.65
C PHE A 419 9.17 10.89 -22.64
N ARG A 420 8.84 12.15 -22.95
CA ARG A 420 7.86 12.50 -23.98
C ARG A 420 8.34 12.09 -25.37
N ALA A 421 9.64 12.20 -25.67
CA ALA A 421 10.23 11.73 -26.91
C ALA A 421 10.21 10.19 -27.03
N GLY A 422 10.50 9.47 -25.94
CA GLY A 422 10.42 8.00 -25.86
C GLY A 422 9.00 7.47 -26.06
N GLN A 423 7.99 8.12 -25.46
CA GLN A 423 6.59 7.78 -25.71
C GLN A 423 6.17 8.02 -27.16
N ARG A 424 6.71 9.05 -27.83
CA ARG A 424 6.46 9.31 -29.25
C ARG A 424 7.14 8.27 -30.14
N ALA A 425 8.38 7.88 -29.82
CA ALA A 425 9.13 6.86 -30.56
C ALA A 425 8.51 5.46 -30.44
N ALA A 426 8.04 5.08 -29.24
CA ALA A 426 7.32 3.82 -29.03
C ALA A 426 5.99 3.77 -29.80
N LYS A 427 5.35 4.93 -30.01
CA LYS A 427 4.16 5.06 -30.86
C LYS A 427 4.49 4.97 -32.35
N ALA A 428 5.65 5.46 -32.77
CA ALA A 428 6.09 5.48 -34.16
C ALA A 428 6.75 4.17 -34.66
N HIS A 429 6.92 3.17 -33.78
CA HIS A 429 7.46 1.84 -34.13
C HIS A 429 6.43 0.72 -33.88
N GLY A 430 5.20 1.08 -33.55
CA GLY A 430 4.05 0.17 -33.40
C GLY A 430 3.08 0.18 -34.58
N ASP A 431 3.35 1.01 -35.60
CA ASP A 431 2.79 0.97 -36.95
C ASP A 431 3.86 0.38 -37.89
#